data_AF-A0A7S1M6D3-F1
#
_entry.id   AF-A0A7S1M6D3-F1
#
_cell.length_a   1.000
_cell.length_b   1.000
_cell.length_c   1.000
_cell.angle_alpha   90.00
_cell.angle_beta   90.00
_cell.angle_gamma   90.00
#
_symmetry.space_group_name_H-M   'P 1'
#
loop_
_entity.id
_entity.type
_entity.pdbx_description
1 polymer ?
#
loop_
_entity_poly.entity_id
_entity_poly.type
_entity_poly.pdbx_seq_one_letter_code
_entity_poly.pdbx_strand_id
1 'polypeptide(L)'
;IRDCDGLGLGFFLKPARSDAPTIAHYAAAAGSRVVLEWIRDCLGLGLGFLKLGCNHGETIAHDAAKYGKCNVLEWIRDCDGLGLGFFLKPARSDAPTIAHYAAAAGSRVVLEWIRDCLGLGLGFLKLGCNHGETIAHDAAKYGKCNVLEWIRDCDGL
;
A
#
# COMPACT_ATOMS: atom_id res chain seq x y z
N ILE A 1 1.24 17.16 -23.41
CA ILE A 1 2.57 16.99 -22.79
C ILE A 1 3.09 18.40 -22.56
N ARG A 2 3.15 18.87 -21.32
CA ARG A 2 3.71 20.18 -20.97
C ARG A 2 5.02 19.91 -20.25
N ASP A 3 6.08 20.54 -20.74
CA ASP A 3 7.46 20.38 -20.32
C ASP A 3 7.59 20.68 -18.83
N CYS A 4 8.12 19.70 -18.09
CA CYS A 4 8.44 19.79 -16.67
C CYS A 4 9.95 20.02 -16.45
N ASP A 5 10.59 20.70 -17.40
CA ASP A 5 12.01 21.05 -17.38
C ASP A 5 12.20 22.40 -16.65
N GLY A 6 12.33 22.38 -15.32
CA GLY A 6 12.83 23.58 -14.62
C GLY A 6 12.46 23.75 -13.15
N LEU A 7 11.52 22.98 -12.60
CA LEU A 7 11.28 23.02 -11.16
C LEU A 7 12.24 22.04 -10.49
N GLY A 8 13.11 22.54 -9.61
CA GLY A 8 14.06 21.72 -8.85
C GLY A 8 13.36 20.51 -8.24
N LEU A 9 13.58 19.34 -8.85
CA LEU A 9 12.87 18.09 -8.61
C LEU A 9 12.89 17.65 -7.14
N GLY A 10 13.90 18.11 -6.39
CA GLY A 10 14.05 17.88 -4.97
C GLY A 10 12.99 18.54 -4.08
N PHE A 11 12.23 19.56 -4.55
CA PHE A 11 11.22 20.23 -3.72
C PHE A 11 9.95 19.38 -3.53
N PHE A 12 9.46 18.75 -4.59
CA PHE A 12 8.18 18.02 -4.56
C PHE A 12 8.26 16.69 -3.81
N LEU A 13 9.44 16.06 -3.76
CA LEU A 13 9.63 14.78 -3.09
C LEU A 13 10.67 14.79 -1.98
N LYS A 14 11.20 15.95 -1.56
CA LYS A 14 11.81 16.00 -0.24
C LYS A 14 10.70 15.87 0.79
N PRO A 15 10.61 14.75 1.52
CA PRO A 15 9.84 14.77 2.74
C PRO A 15 10.44 15.85 3.67
N ALA A 16 9.62 16.49 4.50
CA ALA A 16 10.08 17.55 5.41
C ALA A 16 11.19 17.06 6.38
N ARG A 17 11.32 15.74 6.51
CA ARG A 17 12.27 14.96 7.32
C ARG A 17 12.53 13.64 6.56
N SER A 18 13.64 12.94 6.76
CA SER A 18 13.99 11.71 6.00
C SER A 18 12.98 10.56 6.07
N ASP A 19 12.00 10.66 6.97
CA ASP A 19 10.99 9.68 7.33
C ASP A 19 9.54 10.19 7.08
N ALA A 20 9.35 11.45 6.67
CA ALA A 20 8.00 11.99 6.47
C ALA A 20 7.34 11.48 5.16
N PRO A 21 6.00 11.41 5.09
CA PRO A 21 5.28 11.08 3.86
C PRO A 21 5.55 12.09 2.74
N THR A 22 5.76 11.59 1.52
CA THR A 22 5.89 12.43 0.31
C THR A 22 4.52 12.79 -0.27
N ILE A 23 4.47 13.70 -1.25
CA ILE A 23 3.21 14.00 -1.96
C ILE A 23 2.57 12.77 -2.61
N ALA A 24 3.37 11.75 -2.96
CA ALA A 24 2.86 10.50 -3.50
C ALA A 24 2.09 9.67 -2.46
N HIS A 25 2.50 9.72 -1.20
CA HIS A 25 1.79 9.07 -0.08
C HIS A 25 0.41 9.71 0.11
N TYR A 26 0.35 11.04 0.15
CA TYR A 26 -0.91 11.78 0.23
C TYR A 26 -1.82 11.53 -0.99
N ALA A 27 -1.25 11.51 -2.20
CA ALA A 27 -2.01 11.20 -3.41
C ALA A 27 -2.58 9.77 -3.38
N ALA A 28 -1.80 8.80 -2.91
CA ALA A 28 -2.24 7.41 -2.77
C ALA A 28 -3.33 7.25 -1.70
N ALA A 29 -3.17 7.88 -0.54
CA ALA A 29 -4.19 7.93 0.51
C ALA A 29 -5.50 8.56 0.02
N ALA A 30 -5.41 9.60 -0.82
CA ALA A 30 -6.57 10.24 -1.45
C ALA A 30 -7.19 9.42 -2.58
N GLY A 31 -6.50 8.39 -3.11
CA GLY A 31 -6.94 7.64 -4.29
C GLY A 31 -6.72 8.37 -5.62
N SER A 32 -5.87 9.41 -5.64
CA SER A 32 -5.69 10.29 -6.79
C SER A 32 -4.67 9.75 -7.78
N ARG A 33 -5.11 8.82 -8.65
CA ARG A 33 -4.29 8.26 -9.73
C ARG A 33 -3.71 9.34 -10.64
N VAL A 34 -4.49 10.38 -10.96
CA VAL A 34 -4.07 11.48 -11.84
C VAL A 34 -2.83 12.18 -11.29
N VAL A 35 -2.75 12.40 -9.97
CA VAL A 35 -1.59 13.02 -9.35
C VAL A 35 -0.38 12.07 -9.34
N LEU A 36 -0.60 10.76 -9.15
CA LEU A 36 0.47 9.76 -9.23
C LEU A 36 1.05 9.64 -10.65
N GLU A 37 0.21 9.71 -11.68
CA GLU A 37 0.63 9.76 -13.08
C GLU A 37 1.39 11.04 -13.39
N TRP A 38 0.91 12.18 -12.89
CA TRP A 38 1.64 13.44 -13.01
C TRP A 38 3.00 13.37 -12.31
N ILE A 39 3.10 12.78 -11.12
CA ILE A 39 4.39 12.57 -10.42
C ILE A 39 5.34 11.70 -11.26
N ARG A 40 4.84 10.59 -11.82
CA ARG A 40 5.60 9.69 -12.70
C ARG A 40 6.16 10.43 -13.91
N ASP A 41 5.30 11.20 -14.60
CA ASP A 41 5.59 11.80 -15.90
C ASP A 41 6.39 13.11 -15.78
N CYS A 42 6.08 13.94 -14.79
CA CYS A 42 6.65 15.28 -14.66
C CYS A 42 7.88 15.38 -13.77
N LEU A 43 8.09 14.46 -12.83
CA LEU A 43 9.30 14.51 -11.99
C LEU A 43 10.47 13.72 -12.58
N GLY A 44 10.30 13.06 -13.73
CA GLY A 44 11.36 12.27 -14.37
C GLY A 44 11.85 11.07 -13.56
N LEU A 45 11.08 10.65 -12.55
CA LEU A 45 11.46 9.59 -11.61
C LEU A 45 11.10 8.20 -12.08
N GLY A 46 10.35 8.10 -13.19
CA GLY A 46 9.71 6.87 -13.61
C GLY A 46 8.92 6.27 -12.45
N LEU A 47 9.13 4.99 -12.18
CA LEU A 47 8.47 4.24 -11.11
C LEU A 47 9.29 4.18 -9.81
N GLY A 48 10.43 4.86 -9.74
CA GLY A 48 11.33 4.83 -8.58
C GLY A 48 10.64 5.33 -7.29
N PHE A 49 9.68 6.24 -7.42
CA PHE A 49 8.95 6.79 -6.28
C PHE A 49 8.03 5.78 -5.59
N LEU A 50 7.63 4.70 -6.27
CA LEU A 50 6.78 3.65 -5.68
C LEU A 50 7.48 2.96 -4.50
N LYS A 51 8.82 2.84 -4.57
CA LYS A 51 9.65 2.20 -3.55
C LYS A 51 10.10 3.14 -2.44
N LEU A 52 9.77 4.44 -2.53
CA LEU A 52 10.07 5.38 -1.47
C LEU A 52 9.14 5.08 -0.30
N GLY A 53 9.72 4.57 0.78
CA GLY A 53 9.04 4.42 2.05
C GLY A 53 9.08 5.73 2.86
N CYS A 54 8.03 5.99 3.64
CA CYS A 54 8.08 6.91 4.77
C CYS A 54 8.36 6.12 6.07
N ASN A 55 8.09 6.72 7.24
CA ASN A 55 8.22 6.12 8.58
C ASN A 55 8.08 4.59 8.58
N HIS A 56 9.06 3.90 9.19
CA HIS A 56 9.10 2.43 9.29
C HIS A 56 9.12 1.66 7.94
N GLY A 57 9.27 2.36 6.81
CA GLY A 57 9.34 1.78 5.47
C GLY A 57 8.00 1.68 4.74
N GLU A 58 6.94 2.32 5.24
CA GLU A 58 5.62 2.35 4.60
C GLU A 58 5.68 2.98 3.21
N THR A 59 5.39 2.21 2.16
CA THR A 59 5.27 2.72 0.78
C THR A 59 3.88 3.29 0.51
N ILE A 60 3.70 3.96 -0.62
CA ILE A 60 2.38 4.47 -1.06
C ILE A 60 1.30 3.37 -1.19
N ALA A 61 1.69 2.10 -1.36
CA ALA A 61 0.75 0.99 -1.37
C ALA A 61 0.17 0.69 0.02
N HIS A 62 0.93 0.95 1.10
CA HIS A 62 0.44 0.85 2.48
C HIS A 62 -0.62 1.91 2.74
N ASP A 63 -0.40 3.14 2.29
CA ASP A 63 -1.41 4.20 2.36
C ASP A 63 -2.66 3.86 1.55
N ALA A 64 -2.49 3.46 0.29
CA ALA A 64 -3.61 3.05 -0.54
C ALA A 64 -4.43 1.93 0.12
N ALA A 65 -3.77 0.92 0.69
CA ALA A 65 -4.43 -0.18 1.39
C ALA A 65 -5.16 0.26 2.66
N LYS A 66 -4.50 1.07 3.48
CA LYS A 66 -5.08 1.66 4.70
C LYS A 66 -6.37 2.42 4.39
N TYR A 67 -6.38 3.21 3.31
CA TYR A 67 -7.52 4.05 2.95
C TYR A 67 -8.47 3.43 1.91
N GLY A 68 -8.34 2.14 1.61
CA GLY A 68 -9.29 1.41 0.76
C GLY A 68 -9.21 1.76 -0.73
N LYS A 69 -8.06 2.22 -1.23
CA LYS A 69 -7.89 2.77 -2.59
C LYS A 69 -7.43 1.68 -3.58
N CYS A 70 -8.33 0.75 -3.90
CA CYS A 70 -8.05 -0.33 -4.86
C CYS A 70 -7.65 0.20 -6.25
N ASN A 71 -8.23 1.32 -6.71
CA ASN A 71 -7.86 1.95 -7.98
C ASN A 71 -6.37 2.35 -8.03
N VAL A 72 -5.79 2.75 -6.91
CA VAL A 72 -4.35 3.06 -6.81
C VAL A 72 -3.54 1.77 -6.75
N LEU A 73 -3.98 0.76 -6.00
CA LEU A 73 -3.32 -0.54 -5.94
C LEU A 73 -3.27 -1.25 -7.31
N GLU A 74 -4.37 -1.20 -8.07
CA GLU A 74 -4.45 -1.67 -9.45
C GLU A 74 -3.48 -0.91 -10.34
N TRP A 75 -3.48 0.42 -10.25
CA TRP A 75 -2.54 1.23 -11.02
C TRP A 75 -1.07 0.91 -10.70
N ILE A 76 -0.73 0.74 -9.42
CA ILE A 76 0.62 0.33 -9.00
C ILE A 76 0.98 -1.05 -9.58
N ARG A 77 0.05 -2.01 -9.54
CA ARG A 77 0.22 -3.36 -10.09
C ARG A 77 0.46 -3.30 -11.61
N ASP A 78 -0.33 -2.50 -12.31
CA ASP A 78 -0.32 -2.42 -13.77
C ASP A 78 0.86 -1.58 -14.29
N CYS A 79 1.39 -0.68 -13.47
CA CYS A 79 2.53 0.14 -13.83
C CYS A 79 3.83 -0.66 -13.98
N ASP A 80 3.97 -1.84 -13.38
CA ASP A 80 5.32 -2.31 -13.11
C ASP A 80 5.58 -3.81 -13.26
N GLY A 81 6.69 -4.11 -13.94
CA GLY A 81 7.44 -5.35 -13.83
C GLY A 81 8.05 -5.60 -12.43
N LEU A 82 7.67 -4.82 -11.40
CA LEU A 82 7.88 -5.10 -9.96
C LEU A 82 7.34 -6.47 -9.53
N GLY A 83 6.27 -6.93 -10.20
CA GLY A 83 5.56 -8.14 -9.84
C GLY A 83 4.87 -8.07 -8.48
N LEU A 84 4.18 -9.15 -8.14
CA LEU A 84 3.37 -9.27 -6.91
C LEU A 84 4.21 -9.12 -5.63
N GLY A 85 5.53 -9.34 -5.72
CA GLY A 85 6.46 -9.21 -4.62
C GLY A 85 6.55 -7.79 -4.02
N PHE A 86 6.15 -6.75 -4.74
CA PHE A 86 6.11 -5.38 -4.21
C PHE A 86 5.06 -5.20 -3.11
N PHE A 87 3.90 -5.88 -3.24
CA PHE A 87 2.83 -5.81 -2.25
C PHE A 87 3.05 -6.74 -1.05
N LEU A 88 3.95 -7.72 -1.20
CA LEU A 88 4.12 -8.83 -0.27
C LEU A 88 5.42 -8.83 0.51
N LYS A 89 6.30 -7.88 0.21
CA LYS A 89 7.52 -7.69 0.98
C LYS A 89 7.31 -6.60 2.02
N PRO A 90 7.36 -6.96 3.31
CA PRO A 90 7.65 -6.00 4.36
C PRO A 90 8.85 -5.12 3.98
N ALA A 91 8.80 -3.84 4.33
CA ALA A 91 9.93 -2.93 4.08
C ALA A 91 11.20 -3.32 4.88
N ARG A 92 11.02 -4.10 5.95
CA ARG A 92 12.04 -4.80 6.76
C ARG A 92 11.48 -6.17 7.13
N SER A 93 12.31 -7.17 7.44
CA SER A 93 11.95 -8.60 7.63
C SER A 93 10.78 -8.91 8.59
N ASP A 94 10.26 -7.90 9.26
CA ASP A 94 9.33 -7.93 10.37
C ASP A 94 8.19 -6.89 10.25
N ALA A 95 8.20 -6.04 9.22
CA ALA A 95 7.23 -4.96 9.05
C ALA A 95 5.82 -5.46 8.60
N PRO A 96 4.73 -4.79 9.01
CA PRO A 96 3.39 -5.17 8.57
C PRO A 96 3.22 -4.98 7.05
N THR A 97 2.57 -5.93 6.40
CA THR A 97 2.27 -5.84 4.95
C THR A 97 1.05 -4.96 4.69
N ILE A 98 0.77 -4.63 3.41
CA ILE A 98 -0.44 -3.89 3.06
C ILE A 98 -1.74 -4.56 3.55
N ALA A 99 -1.74 -5.89 3.73
CA ALA A 99 -2.89 -6.63 4.27
C ALA A 99 -3.13 -6.32 5.76
N HIS A 100 -2.06 -6.14 6.54
CA HIS A 100 -2.12 -5.74 7.95
C HIS A 100 -2.72 -4.33 8.07
N TYR A 101 -2.26 -3.39 7.24
CA TYR A 101 -2.82 -2.04 7.19
C TYR A 101 -4.30 -2.02 6.76
N ALA A 102 -4.67 -2.82 5.75
CA ALA A 102 -6.05 -2.94 5.33
C ALA A 102 -6.94 -3.52 6.45
N ALA A 103 -6.48 -4.56 7.15
CA ALA A 103 -7.21 -5.17 8.25
C ALA A 103 -7.36 -4.24 9.45
N ALA A 104 -6.28 -3.57 9.86
CA ALA A 104 -6.30 -2.56 10.92
C ALA A 104 -7.26 -1.39 10.59
N ALA A 105 -7.38 -1.02 9.32
CA ALA A 105 -8.29 0.03 8.87
C ALA A 105 -9.74 -0.45 8.70
N GLY A 106 -9.98 -1.75 8.56
CA GLY A 106 -11.30 -2.30 8.24
C GLY A 106 -11.61 -2.34 6.74
N SER A 107 -10.59 -2.19 5.89
CA SER A 107 -10.72 -2.07 4.43
C SER A 107 -10.92 -3.43 3.76
N ARG A 108 -12.11 -4.01 3.90
CA ARG A 108 -12.47 -5.32 3.31
C ARG A 108 -12.22 -5.39 1.80
N VAL A 109 -12.56 -4.31 1.08
CA VAL A 109 -12.37 -4.22 -0.39
C VAL A 109 -10.91 -4.43 -0.82
N VAL A 110 -9.95 -4.01 0.02
CA VAL A 110 -8.52 -4.22 -0.25
C VAL A 110 -8.12 -5.66 0.05
N LEU A 111 -8.67 -6.28 1.09
CA LEU A 111 -8.39 -7.69 1.40
C LEU A 111 -8.95 -8.63 0.32
N GLU A 112 -10.14 -8.34 -0.19
CA GLU A 112 -10.72 -9.02 -1.36
C GLU A 112 -9.85 -8.81 -2.60
N TRP A 113 -9.41 -7.57 -2.85
CA TRP A 113 -8.48 -7.27 -3.94
C TRP A 113 -7.16 -8.05 -3.80
N ILE A 114 -6.57 -8.14 -2.61
CA ILE A 114 -5.35 -8.92 -2.34
C ILE A 114 -5.58 -10.41 -2.65
N ARG A 115 -6.70 -10.97 -2.17
CA ARG A 115 -7.09 -12.37 -2.41
C ARG A 115 -7.18 -12.67 -3.91
N ASP A 116 -7.88 -11.81 -4.65
CA ASP A 116 -8.25 -12.05 -6.04
C ASP A 116 -7.14 -11.66 -7.02
N CYS A 117 -6.46 -10.53 -6.78
CA CYS A 117 -5.50 -9.95 -7.72
C CYS A 117 -4.05 -10.36 -7.47
N LEU A 118 -3.66 -10.71 -6.24
CA LEU A 118 -2.30 -11.17 -5.95
C LEU A 118 -2.14 -12.69 -6.06
N GLY A 119 -3.20 -13.43 -6.41
CA GLY A 119 -3.13 -14.89 -6.60
C GLY A 119 -2.72 -15.67 -5.35
N LEU A 120 -2.78 -15.04 -4.17
CA LEU A 120 -2.39 -15.66 -2.90
C LEU A 120 -3.48 -16.53 -2.29
N GLY A 121 -4.68 -16.49 -2.89
CA GLY A 121 -5.87 -17.08 -2.28
C GLY A 121 -6.01 -16.59 -0.84
N LEU A 122 -6.18 -17.52 0.09
CA LEU A 122 -6.28 -17.23 1.53
C LEU A 122 -4.95 -17.42 2.28
N GLY A 123 -3.86 -17.73 1.59
CA GLY A 123 -2.55 -17.97 2.22
C GLY A 123 -2.03 -16.75 2.99
N PHE A 124 -2.41 -15.54 2.56
CA PHE A 124 -1.99 -14.31 3.22
C PHE A 124 -2.64 -14.10 4.59
N LEU A 125 -3.76 -14.76 4.91
CA LEU A 125 -4.40 -14.70 6.23
C LEU A 125 -3.50 -15.25 7.34
N LYS A 126 -2.62 -16.19 6.97
CA LYS A 126 -1.68 -16.85 7.88
C LYS A 126 -0.30 -16.19 7.90
N LEU A 127 -0.08 -15.16 7.08
CA LEU A 127 1.17 -14.40 7.11
C LEU A 127 1.16 -13.53 8.35
N GLY A 128 1.99 -13.89 9.32
CA GLY A 128 2.25 -13.06 10.49
C GLY A 128 3.27 -11.96 10.17
N CYS A 129 3.09 -10.78 10.76
CA CYS A 129 4.13 -9.78 10.90
C CYS A 129 4.91 -10.01 12.21
N ASN A 130 5.56 -8.96 12.72
CA ASN A 130 6.26 -8.94 14.00
C ASN A 130 5.57 -9.80 15.09
N HIS A 131 6.33 -10.66 15.75
CA HIS A 131 5.87 -11.59 16.80
C HIS A 131 4.82 -12.64 16.38
N GLY A 132 4.58 -12.84 15.08
CA GLY A 132 3.59 -13.79 14.58
C GLY A 132 2.16 -13.25 14.53
N GLU A 133 1.97 -11.94 14.68
CA GLU A 133 0.67 -11.27 14.59
C GLU A 133 0.14 -11.33 13.15
N THR A 134 -0.98 -12.02 12.95
CA THR A 134 -1.70 -12.07 11.66
C THR A 134 -2.61 -10.85 11.48
N ILE A 135 -3.16 -10.67 10.28
CA ILE A 135 -4.15 -9.62 10.01
C ILE A 135 -5.40 -9.68 10.90
N ALA A 136 -5.71 -10.87 11.48
CA ALA A 136 -6.80 -11.01 12.45
C ALA A 136 -6.47 -10.36 13.79
N HIS A 137 -5.19 -10.36 14.20
CA HIS A 137 -4.74 -9.66 15.41
C HIS A 137 -4.91 -8.15 15.24
N ASP A 138 -4.54 -7.60 14.08
CA ASP A 138 -4.76 -6.19 13.76
C ASP A 138 -6.25 -5.83 13.75
N ALA A 139 -7.08 -6.62 13.06
CA ALA A 139 -8.52 -6.40 13.03
C ALA A 139 -9.12 -6.42 14.44
N ALA A 140 -8.72 -7.37 15.29
CA ALA A 140 -9.17 -7.44 16.69
C ALA A 140 -8.70 -6.23 17.51
N LYS A 141 -7.41 -5.87 17.41
CA LYS A 141 -6.81 -4.73 18.11
C LYS A 141 -7.53 -3.41 17.84
N TYR A 142 -7.99 -3.20 16.60
CA TYR A 142 -8.67 -1.97 16.18
C TYR A 142 -10.21 -2.11 16.07
N GLY A 143 -10.79 -3.21 16.56
CA GLY A 143 -12.25 -3.42 16.61
C GLY A 143 -12.93 -3.52 15.24
N LYS A 144 -12.26 -4.10 14.25
CA LYS A 144 -12.76 -4.24 12.87
C LYS A 144 -13.56 -5.53 12.68
N CYS A 145 -14.77 -5.57 13.25
CA CYS A 145 -15.65 -6.74 13.19
C CYS A 145 -15.96 -7.19 11.76
N ASN A 146 -16.13 -6.24 10.83
CA ASN A 146 -16.38 -6.52 9.42
C ASN A 146 -15.24 -7.32 8.74
N VAL A 147 -14.00 -7.13 9.19
CA VAL A 147 -12.85 -7.89 8.69
C VAL A 147 -12.78 -9.25 9.37
N LEU A 148 -13.06 -9.35 10.67
CA LEU A 148 -13.08 -10.63 11.40
C LEU A 148 -14.17 -11.57 10.87
N GLU A 149 -15.37 -11.04 10.59
CA GLU A 149 -16.46 -11.78 9.95
C GLU A 149 -16.03 -12.28 8.57
N TRP A 150 -15.42 -11.41 7.76
CA TRP A 150 -14.93 -11.80 6.44
C TRP A 150 -13.83 -12.88 6.49
N ILE A 151 -12.91 -12.79 7.47
CA ILE A 151 -11.87 -13.82 7.68
C ILE A 151 -12.52 -15.16 8.04
N ARG A 152 -13.49 -15.16 8.96
CA ARG A 152 -14.25 -16.36 9.35
C ARG A 152 -14.92 -16.99 8.12
N ASP A 153 -15.62 -16.19 7.35
CA ASP A 153 -16.37 -16.64 6.18
C ASP A 153 -15.42 -17.20 5.09
N CYS A 154 -14.20 -16.68 4.98
CA CYS A 154 -13.18 -17.19 4.07
C CYS A 154 -12.55 -18.52 4.54
N ASP A 155 -12.28 -18.69 5.85
CA ASP A 155 -11.64 -19.89 6.40
C ASP A 155 -12.64 -21.07 6.60
N GLY A 156 -13.93 -20.84 6.32
CA GLY A 156 -14.97 -21.88 6.35
C GLY A 156 -15.46 -22.23 7.76
N LEU A 157 -15.34 -21.31 8.72
CA LEU A 157 -15.85 -21.44 10.09
C LEU A 157 -17.25 -20.83 10.28
#